data_AF-A0A847F1D7-F1
#
_entry.id   AF-A0A847F1D7-F1
#
_cell.length_a   1.000
_cell.length_b   1.000
_cell.length_c   1.000
_cell.angle_alpha   90.00
_cell.angle_beta   90.00
_cell.angle_gamma   90.00
#
_symmetry.space_group_name_H-M   'P 1'
#
loop_
_entity.id
_entity.type
_entity.pdbx_description
1 polymer ?
#
loop_
_entity_poly.entity_id
_entity_poly.type
_entity_poly.pdbx_seq_one_letter_code
_entity_poly.pdbx_strand_id
1 'polypeptide(L)'
;LNAFEPVIFASLERSIRHLGAAHVTLAENCIDGITADENALRDRVEHSIGIVTALTPIIGYVQGTEVALEAHRSGRGVAEIILERGLMDQETLDQALSAANLCPIGSDEAEEPAKLHAVR
;
A
#
# COMPACT_ATOMS: atom_id res chain seq x y z
N LEU A 1 -10.33 49.09 -17.13
CA LEU A 1 -9.42 48.94 -15.99
C LEU A 1 -10.22 48.38 -14.82
N ASN A 2 -9.78 47.29 -14.20
CA ASN A 2 -10.50 46.72 -13.06
C ASN A 2 -10.00 47.37 -11.76
N ALA A 3 -10.89 48.06 -11.04
CA ALA A 3 -10.56 48.79 -9.82
C ALA A 3 -10.10 47.90 -8.65
N PHE A 4 -10.30 46.58 -8.74
CA PHE A 4 -9.93 45.61 -7.70
C PHE A 4 -8.56 44.95 -7.92
N GLU A 5 -7.89 45.24 -9.04
CA GLU A 5 -6.54 44.73 -9.35
C GLU A 5 -5.55 44.85 -8.17
N PRO A 6 -5.52 45.95 -7.39
CA PRO A 6 -4.61 46.07 -6.24
C PRO A 6 -4.88 45.05 -5.12
N VAL A 7 -6.15 44.75 -4.84
CA VAL A 7 -6.54 43.80 -3.78
C VAL A 7 -6.24 42.36 -4.21
N ILE A 8 -6.49 42.06 -5.49
CA ILE A 8 -6.17 40.76 -6.09
C ILE A 8 -4.66 40.51 -6.00
N PHE A 9 -3.84 41.48 -6.39
CA PHE A 9 -2.40 41.37 -6.32
C PHE A 9 -1.90 41.19 -4.88
N ALA A 10 -2.39 41.99 -3.93
CA ALA A 10 -1.98 41.89 -2.52
C ALA A 10 -2.37 40.55 -1.88
N SER A 11 -3.46 39.94 -2.32
CA SER A 11 -3.89 38.62 -1.85
C SER A 11 -3.03 37.51 -2.44
N LEU A 12 -2.71 37.61 -3.74
CA LEU A 12 -1.85 36.65 -4.44
C LEU A 12 -0.42 36.67 -3.90
N GLU A 13 0.19 37.85 -3.79
CA GLU A 13 1.56 38.02 -3.27
C GLU A 13 1.69 37.43 -1.86
N ARG A 14 0.70 37.69 -0.99
CA ARG A 14 0.66 37.14 0.36
C ARG A 14 0.59 35.62 0.38
N SER A 15 -0.27 35.03 -0.44
CA SER A 15 -0.40 33.58 -0.54
C SER A 15 0.89 32.93 -1.04
N ILE A 16 1.53 33.50 -2.07
CA ILE A 16 2.80 32.98 -2.60
C ILE A 16 3.89 33.02 -1.53
N ARG A 17 4.02 34.15 -0.84
CA ARG A 17 5.02 34.29 0.23
C ARG A 17 4.76 33.34 1.41
N HIS A 18 3.50 33.15 1.80
CA HIS A 18 3.15 32.20 2.86
C HIS A 18 3.45 30.76 2.45
N LEU A 19 3.07 30.36 1.23
CA LEU A 19 3.38 29.03 0.71
C LEU A 19 4.90 28.82 0.60
N GLY A 20 5.62 29.86 0.21
CA GLY A 20 7.09 29.90 0.17
C GLY A 20 7.72 29.59 1.53
N ALA A 21 7.24 30.21 2.60
CA ALA A 21 7.74 29.92 3.95
C ALA A 21 7.25 28.56 4.49
N ALA A 22 6.00 28.20 4.18
CA ALA A 22 5.35 27.00 4.72
C ALA A 22 6.00 25.71 4.23
N HIS A 23 6.39 25.61 2.96
CA HIS A 23 7.01 24.38 2.46
C HIS A 23 8.40 24.14 3.05
N VAL A 24 9.20 25.20 3.25
CA VAL A 24 10.51 25.09 3.93
C VAL A 24 10.31 24.63 5.37
N THR A 25 9.36 25.25 6.07
CA THR A 25 9.03 24.87 7.45
C THR A 25 8.57 23.41 7.53
N LEU A 26 7.73 22.95 6.60
CA LEU A 26 7.28 21.56 6.53
C LEU A 26 8.43 20.59 6.24
N ALA A 27 9.33 20.95 5.33
CA ALA A 27 10.49 20.14 5.01
C ALA A 27 11.38 19.92 6.25
N GLU A 28 11.83 21.02 6.85
CA GLU A 28 12.81 21.00 7.94
C GLU A 28 12.24 20.47 9.26
N ASN A 29 10.98 20.77 9.57
CA ASN A 29 10.41 20.48 10.90
C ASN A 29 9.48 19.25 10.92
N CYS A 30 9.24 18.62 9.77
CA CYS A 30 8.39 17.44 9.69
C CYS A 30 9.01 16.38 8.78
N ILE A 31 9.21 16.69 7.49
CA ILE A 31 9.59 15.69 6.47
C ILE A 31 10.94 15.05 6.79
N ASP A 32 11.96 15.85 7.14
CA ASP A 32 13.31 15.35 7.43
C ASP A 32 13.36 14.39 8.63
N GLY A 33 12.35 14.45 9.51
CA GLY A 33 12.23 13.60 10.69
C GLY A 33 11.25 12.43 10.56
N ILE A 34 10.63 12.22 9.39
CA ILE A 34 9.68 11.12 9.21
C ILE A 34 10.41 9.78 9.28
N THR A 35 10.00 8.92 10.21
CA THR A 35 10.45 7.52 10.32
C THR A 35 9.27 6.56 10.18
N ALA A 36 9.51 5.40 9.59
CA ALA A 36 8.52 4.34 9.51
C ALA A 36 8.48 3.52 10.80
N ASP A 37 7.28 3.25 11.32
CA ASP A 37 7.06 2.18 12.30
C ASP A 37 6.88 0.86 11.54
N GLU A 38 8.00 0.17 11.31
CA GLU A 38 8.02 -1.04 10.50
C GLU A 38 7.15 -2.16 11.07
N ASN A 39 7.09 -2.29 12.40
CA ASN A 39 6.30 -3.33 13.07
C ASN A 39 4.80 -3.08 12.86
N ALA A 40 4.34 -1.86 13.13
CA ALA A 40 2.94 -1.51 12.90
C ALA A 40 2.54 -1.62 11.42
N LEU A 41 3.46 -1.30 10.50
CA LEU A 41 3.22 -1.47 9.07
C LEU A 41 3.16 -2.94 8.66
N ARG A 42 4.06 -3.79 9.18
CA ARG A 42 4.05 -5.24 8.95
C ARG A 42 2.74 -5.85 9.41
N ASP A 43 2.33 -5.58 10.65
CA ASP A 43 1.09 -6.09 11.23
C ASP A 43 -0.12 -5.67 10.39
N ARG A 44 -0.17 -4.41 9.93
CA ARG A 44 -1.25 -3.92 9.07
C ARG A 44 -1.32 -4.63 7.72
N VAL A 45 -0.18 -4.98 7.13
CA VAL A 45 -0.15 -5.71 5.86
C VAL A 45 -0.63 -7.14 6.06
N GLU A 46 -0.11 -7.84 7.07
CA GLU A 46 -0.44 -9.24 7.35
C GLU A 46 -1.93 -9.46 7.69
N HIS A 47 -2.54 -8.48 8.36
CA HIS A 47 -3.97 -8.52 8.72
C HIS A 47 -4.88 -7.84 7.68
N SER A 48 -4.32 -7.28 6.61
CA SER A 48 -5.12 -6.64 5.57
C SER A 48 -5.83 -7.68 4.71
N ILE A 49 -7.15 -7.55 4.60
CA ILE A 49 -7.94 -8.38 3.67
C ILE A 49 -7.48 -8.15 2.22
N GLY A 50 -6.93 -6.98 1.90
CA GLY A 50 -6.47 -6.61 0.56
C GLY A 50 -5.40 -7.54 -0.01
N ILE A 51 -4.64 -8.26 0.83
CA ILE A 51 -3.59 -9.18 0.37
C ILE A 51 -4.14 -10.33 -0.47
N VAL A 52 -5.42 -10.66 -0.33
CA VAL A 52 -6.10 -11.68 -1.14
C VAL A 52 -6.04 -11.39 -2.64
N THR A 53 -5.92 -10.11 -3.01
CA THR A 53 -5.81 -9.67 -4.42
C THR A 53 -4.51 -10.18 -5.04
N ALA A 54 -3.41 -10.15 -4.29
CA ALA A 54 -2.12 -10.68 -4.74
C ALA A 54 -2.17 -12.21 -4.91
N LEU A 55 -3.03 -12.89 -4.16
CA LEU A 55 -3.16 -14.35 -4.16
C LEU A 55 -4.17 -14.86 -5.20
N THR A 56 -5.05 -13.98 -5.68
CA THR A 56 -6.11 -14.31 -6.65
C THR A 56 -5.59 -14.98 -7.95
N PRO A 57 -4.43 -14.61 -8.52
CA PRO A 57 -3.86 -15.32 -9.67
C PRO A 57 -3.49 -16.79 -9.41
N ILE A 58 -3.28 -17.15 -8.13
CA ILE A 58 -2.80 -18.47 -7.71
C ILE A 58 -3.98 -19.36 -7.32
N ILE A 59 -4.87 -18.86 -6.46
CA ILE A 59 -6.02 -19.62 -5.91
C ILE A 59 -7.31 -19.44 -6.72
N GLY A 60 -7.33 -18.47 -7.64
CA GLY A 60 -8.50 -18.13 -8.46
C GLY A 60 -9.47 -17.15 -7.78
N TYR A 61 -10.25 -16.45 -8.61
CA TYR A 61 -11.15 -15.37 -8.18
C TYR A 61 -12.24 -15.82 -7.20
N VAL A 62 -12.85 -16.99 -7.44
CA VAL A 62 -13.93 -17.51 -6.58
C VAL A 62 -13.40 -17.81 -5.19
N GLN A 63 -12.29 -18.55 -5.09
CA GLN A 63 -11.68 -18.89 -3.80
C GLN A 63 -11.14 -17.65 -3.09
N GLY A 64 -10.51 -16.71 -3.81
CA GLY A 64 -10.08 -15.43 -3.24
C GLY A 64 -11.26 -14.63 -2.67
N THR A 65 -12.40 -14.59 -3.36
CA THR A 65 -13.60 -13.90 -2.87
C THR A 65 -14.17 -14.56 -1.61
N GLU A 66 -14.23 -15.89 -1.57
CA GLU A 66 -14.70 -16.63 -0.40
C GLU A 66 -13.81 -16.40 0.83
N VAL A 67 -12.49 -16.47 0.66
CA VAL A 67 -11.51 -16.21 1.71
C VAL A 67 -11.62 -14.76 2.21
N ALA A 68 -11.76 -13.79 1.31
CA ALA A 68 -11.92 -12.38 1.70
C ALA A 68 -13.18 -12.16 2.54
N LEU A 69 -14.30 -12.79 2.15
CA LEU A 69 -15.57 -12.71 2.87
C LEU A 69 -15.48 -13.39 4.25
N GLU A 70 -14.78 -14.51 4.33
CA GLU A 70 -14.53 -15.20 5.60
C GLU A 70 -13.65 -14.37 6.52
N ALA A 71 -12.53 -13.83 6.03
CA ALA A 71 -11.65 -12.95 6.79
C ALA A 71 -12.41 -11.75 7.34
N HIS A 72 -13.27 -11.13 6.52
CA HIS A 72 -14.10 -10.00 6.94
C HIS A 72 -15.10 -10.37 8.04
N ARG A 73 -15.74 -11.54 7.96
CA ARG A 73 -16.76 -11.99 8.92
C ARG A 73 -16.15 -12.51 10.23
N SER A 74 -15.03 -13.20 10.15
CA SER A 74 -14.36 -13.84 11.29
C SER A 74 -13.38 -12.91 12.00
N GLY A 75 -12.91 -11.85 11.33
CA GLY A 75 -11.84 -10.99 11.82
C GLY A 75 -10.45 -11.65 11.81
N ARG A 76 -10.33 -12.84 11.20
CA ARG A 76 -9.07 -13.59 11.08
C ARG A 76 -8.25 -13.12 9.87
N GLY A 77 -6.96 -13.41 9.89
CA GLY A 77 -6.05 -13.09 8.79
C GLY A 77 -6.31 -13.95 7.56
N VAL A 78 -6.14 -13.36 6.37
CA VAL A 78 -6.29 -14.08 5.09
C VAL A 78 -5.26 -15.22 4.97
N ALA A 79 -4.02 -14.99 5.39
CA ALA A 79 -2.95 -15.99 5.40
C ALA A 79 -3.33 -17.23 6.21
N GLU A 80 -3.88 -17.03 7.41
CA GLU A 80 -4.32 -18.11 8.31
C GLU A 80 -5.41 -18.97 7.66
N ILE A 81 -6.43 -18.32 7.07
CA ILE A 81 -7.56 -19.01 6.42
C ILE A 81 -7.08 -19.81 5.21
N ILE A 82 -6.13 -19.29 4.44
CA ILE A 82 -5.59 -19.96 3.26
C ILE A 82 -4.83 -21.24 3.62
N LEU A 83 -4.00 -21.18 4.66
CA LEU A 83 -3.26 -22.33 5.17
C LEU A 83 -4.20 -23.39 5.77
N GLU A 84 -5.21 -22.96 6.53
CA GLU A 84 -6.22 -23.86 7.11
C GLU A 84 -7.03 -24.59 6.03
N ARG A 85 -7.42 -23.87 4.97
CA ARG A 85 -8.14 -24.44 3.82
C ARG A 85 -7.23 -25.27 2.90
N GLY A 86 -5.91 -25.27 3.12
CA GLY A 86 -4.94 -25.99 2.30
C GLY A 86 -4.89 -25.51 0.85
N LEU A 87 -5.18 -24.23 0.61
CA LEU A 87 -5.22 -23.65 -0.75
C LEU A 87 -3.81 -23.41 -1.32
N MET A 88 -2.80 -23.29 -0.45
CA MET A 88 -1.38 -23.23 -0.79
C MET A 88 -0.53 -23.58 0.44
N ASP A 89 0.75 -23.89 0.21
CA ASP A 89 1.72 -24.10 1.29
C ASP A 89 2.30 -22.78 1.80
N GLN A 90 2.99 -22.86 2.95
CA GLN A 90 3.62 -21.71 3.59
C GLN A 90 4.66 -21.04 2.69
N GLU A 91 5.46 -21.84 1.99
CA GLU A 91 6.55 -21.34 1.14
C GLU A 91 6.01 -20.51 -0.03
N THR A 92 4.97 -21.00 -0.71
CA THR A 92 4.31 -20.27 -1.80
C THR A 92 3.62 -19.01 -1.29
N LEU A 93 3.00 -19.08 -0.11
CA LEU A 93 2.34 -17.93 0.52
C LEU A 93 3.36 -16.83 0.85
N ASP A 94 4.47 -17.18 1.49
CA ASP A 94 5.53 -16.25 1.85
C ASP A 94 6.17 -15.62 0.61
N GLN A 95 6.38 -16.43 -0.44
CA GLN A 95 6.88 -15.91 -1.72
C GLN A 95 5.89 -14.94 -2.36
N ALA A 96 4.60 -15.28 -2.42
CA ALA A 96 3.57 -14.44 -3.02
C ALA A 96 3.33 -13.13 -2.24
N LEU A 97 3.48 -13.15 -0.92
CA LEU A 97 3.33 -11.98 -0.04
C LEU A 97 4.65 -11.22 0.20
N SER A 98 5.74 -11.61 -0.47
CA SER A 98 7.01 -10.90 -0.38
C SER A 98 6.89 -9.45 -0.87
N ALA A 99 7.74 -8.57 -0.31
CA ALA A 99 7.72 -7.15 -0.65
C ALA A 99 7.95 -6.88 -2.15
N ALA A 100 8.80 -7.68 -2.80
CA ALA A 100 9.06 -7.58 -4.24
C ALA A 100 7.80 -7.86 -5.08
N ASN A 101 7.00 -8.85 -4.68
CA ASN A 101 5.77 -9.20 -5.40
C ASN A 101 4.61 -8.24 -5.12
N LEU A 102 4.52 -7.70 -3.89
CA LEU A 102 3.49 -6.72 -3.53
C LEU A 102 3.80 -5.31 -4.06
N CYS A 103 5.08 -4.94 -4.17
CA CYS A 103 5.53 -3.62 -4.62
C CYS A 103 6.70 -3.74 -5.62
N PRO A 104 6.41 -4.05 -6.90
CA PRO A 104 7.44 -4.32 -7.91
C PRO A 104 8.23 -3.09 -8.36
N ILE A 105 7.89 -1.87 -7.92
CA ILE A 105 8.48 -0.61 -8.40
C ILE A 105 9.66 -0.14 -7.50
N GLY A 106 9.98 -0.87 -6.43
CA GLY A 106 11.00 -0.45 -5.46
C GLY A 106 12.04 -1.49 -5.04
N SER A 107 12.01 -2.71 -5.58
CA SER A 107 13.09 -3.68 -5.37
C SER A 107 14.17 -3.47 -6.44
N ASP A 108 15.39 -3.10 -6.02
CA ASP A 108 16.57 -2.98 -6.91
C ASP A 108 16.92 -4.29 -7.65
N GLU A 109 16.24 -5.38 -7.32
CA GLU A 109 16.20 -6.61 -8.08
C GLU A 109 14.86 -6.69 -8.80
N ALA A 110 14.87 -6.32 -10.08
CA ALA A 110 13.87 -6.80 -11.03
C ALA A 110 14.10 -8.30 -11.26
N GLU A 111 13.87 -9.12 -10.22
CA GLU A 111 13.57 -10.52 -10.46
C GLU A 111 12.23 -10.56 -11.19
N GLU A 112 12.27 -11.16 -12.38
CA GLU A 112 11.13 -11.37 -13.26
C GLU A 112 9.92 -11.81 -12.42
N PRO A 113 8.74 -11.17 -12.54
CA PRO A 113 7.60 -11.48 -11.69
C PRO A 113 7.41 -12.98 -11.75
N ALA A 114 7.50 -13.64 -10.59
CA ALA A 114 7.46 -15.09 -10.49
C ALA A 114 6.32 -15.56 -11.39
N LYS A 115 6.67 -16.23 -12.50
CA LYS A 115 5.72 -16.95 -13.33
C LYS A 115 5.25 -18.13 -12.48
N LEU A 116 4.46 -17.82 -11.46
CA LEU A 116 3.71 -18.80 -10.71
C LEU A 116 2.60 -19.22 -11.66
N HIS A 117 2.98 -20.12 -12.56
CA HIS A 117 2.08 -20.77 -13.48
C HIS A 117 0.91 -21.31 -12.67
N ALA A 118 -0.29 -20.86 -13.03
CA ALA A 118 -1.54 -21.41 -12.55
C ALA A 118 -1.40 -22.95 -12.49
N VAL A 119 -1.51 -23.50 -11.28
CA VAL A 119 -1.56 -24.94 -11.11
C VAL A 119 -2.91 -25.39 -11.67
N ARG A 120 -2.84 -25.78 -12.95
CA ARG A 120 -3.84 -26.43 -13.81
C ARG A 120 -4.97 -25.57 -14.37
#